data_AF-A0AAJ2ML00-F1
#
_entry.id   AF-A0AAJ2ML00-F1
#
_cell.length_a   1.000
_cell.length_b   1.000
_cell.length_c   1.000
_cell.angle_alpha   90.00
_cell.angle_beta   90.00
_cell.angle_gamma   90.00
#
_symmetry.space_group_name_H-M   'P 1'
#
loop_
_entity.id
_entity.type
_entity.pdbx_description
1 polymer ?
#
loop_
_entity_poly.entity_id
_entity_poly.type
_entity_poly.pdbx_seq_one_letter_code
_entity_poly.pdbx_strand_id
1 'polypeptide(L)'
;MTKTKLQIMREKADMTIEQLAMNALMIQIVELNSYYNSLENFECTVANTVELLEKSEINGMRNVENPNWKYVAEALDCLVEELVE
;
A
#
# COMPACT_ATOMS: atom_id res chain seq x y z
N MET A 1 -8.97 -45.08 38.92
CA MET A 1 -7.73 -45.70 38.41
C MET A 1 -6.65 -44.63 38.39
N THR A 2 -5.49 -44.88 39.01
CA THR A 2 -4.39 -43.90 39.10
C THR A 2 -3.49 -43.99 37.87
N LYS A 3 -3.12 -42.86 37.26
CA LYS A 3 -2.21 -42.85 36.10
C LYS A 3 -0.82 -43.33 36.49
N THR A 4 -0.19 -44.11 35.62
CA THR A 4 1.21 -44.52 35.75
C THR A 4 2.15 -43.34 35.47
N LYS A 5 3.38 -43.39 35.99
CA LYS A 5 4.40 -42.38 35.70
C LYS A 5 4.66 -42.19 34.19
N LEU A 6 4.59 -43.28 33.42
CA LEU A 6 4.78 -43.24 31.96
C LEU A 6 3.66 -42.47 31.26
N GLN A 7 2.40 -42.67 31.67
CA GLN A 7 1.26 -41.93 31.12
C GLN A 7 1.39 -40.44 31.40
N ILE A 8 1.78 -40.06 32.62
CA ILE A 8 2.02 -38.66 32.99
C ILE A 8 3.14 -38.04 32.15
N MET A 9 4.22 -38.78 31.89
CA MET A 9 5.33 -38.28 31.07
C MET A 9 4.93 -38.07 29.60
N ARG A 10 4.12 -38.96 29.02
CA ARG A 10 3.60 -38.80 27.65
C ARG A 10 2.68 -37.58 27.54
N GLU A 11 1.72 -37.45 28.46
CA GLU A 11 0.82 -36.29 28.48
C GLU A 11 1.60 -34.97 28.58
N LYS A 12 2.68 -34.91 29.37
CA LYS A 12 3.56 -33.73 29.43
C LYS A 12 4.28 -33.45 28.11
N ALA A 13 4.76 -34.50 27.44
CA ALA A 13 5.41 -34.35 26.14
C ALA A 13 4.42 -33.84 25.09
N ASP A 14 3.21 -34.40 25.06
CA ASP A 14 2.14 -34.00 24.13
C ASP A 14 1.74 -32.54 24.36
N MET A 15 1.51 -32.12 25.62
CA MET A 15 1.24 -30.71 25.95
C MET A 15 2.39 -29.78 25.52
N THR A 16 3.64 -30.22 25.65
CA THR A 16 4.80 -29.43 25.21
C THR A 16 4.81 -29.25 23.70
N ILE A 17 4.49 -30.30 22.93
CA ILE A 17 4.39 -30.25 21.48
C ILE A 17 3.25 -29.32 21.05
N GLU A 18 2.07 -29.44 21.68
CA GLU A 18 0.92 -28.57 21.41
C GLU A 18 1.27 -27.10 21.68
N GLN A 19 1.96 -26.80 22.78
CA GLN A 19 2.35 -25.44 23.11
C GLN A 19 3.37 -24.86 22.12
N LEU A 20 4.31 -25.67 21.63
CA LEU A 20 5.22 -25.25 20.56
C LEU A 20 4.48 -24.97 19.25
N ALA A 21 3.51 -25.82 18.90
CA ALA A 21 2.68 -25.63 17.71
C ALA A 21 1.83 -24.36 17.81
N MET A 22 1.22 -24.08 18.97
CA MET A 22 0.47 -22.85 19.21
C MET A 22 1.36 -21.62 19.08
N ASN A 23 2.57 -21.64 19.64
CA ASN A 23 3.50 -20.52 19.52
C ASN A 23 3.89 -20.26 18.06
N ALA A 24 4.14 -21.32 17.27
CA ALA A 24 4.43 -21.18 15.84
C ALA A 24 3.25 -20.56 15.07
N LEU A 25 2.02 -21.00 15.37
CA LEU A 25 0.81 -20.43 14.74
C LEU A 25 0.61 -18.95 15.11
N MET A 26 0.88 -18.55 16.37
CA MET A 26 0.79 -17.14 16.76
C MET A 26 1.78 -16.27 15.99
N ILE A 27 3.02 -16.73 15.79
CA ILE A 27 4.02 -16.02 14.99
C ILE A 27 3.50 -15.82 13.56
N GLN A 28 2.98 -16.88 12.94
CA GLN A 28 2.42 -16.80 11.59
C GLN A 28 1.22 -15.83 11.48
N ILE A 29 0.36 -15.77 12.50
CA ILE A 29 -0.76 -14.82 12.54
C ILE A 29 -0.25 -13.37 12.56
N VAL A 30 0.79 -13.09 13.34
CA VAL A 30 1.40 -11.74 13.40
C VAL A 30 2.00 -11.35 12.05
N GLU A 31 2.71 -12.27 11.39
CA GLU A 31 3.29 -12.06 10.06
C GLU A 31 2.20 -11.80 9.00
N LEU A 32 1.13 -12.60 9.00
CA LEU A 32 -0.02 -12.41 8.10
C LEU A 32 -0.68 -11.05 8.32
N ASN A 33 -0.88 -10.63 9.56
CA ASN A 33 -1.45 -9.32 9.87
C ASN A 33 -0.57 -8.17 9.36
N SER A 34 0.76 -8.30 9.50
CA SER A 34 1.72 -7.33 8.94
C SER A 34 1.64 -7.26 7.40
N TYR A 35 1.44 -8.41 6.75
CA TYR A 35 1.29 -8.47 5.30
C TYR A 35 0.00 -7.76 4.84
N TYR A 36 -1.14 -8.02 5.50
CA TYR A 36 -2.40 -7.34 5.18
C TYR A 36 -2.31 -5.81 5.34
N ASN A 37 -1.70 -5.32 6.43
CA ASN A 37 -1.50 -3.88 6.61
C ASN A 37 -0.60 -3.27 5.52
N SER A 38 0.38 -4.02 5.03
CA SER A 38 1.25 -3.56 3.94
C SER A 38 0.50 -3.46 2.61
N LEU A 39 -0.42 -4.38 2.34
CA LEU A 39 -1.29 -4.33 1.16
C LEU A 39 -2.24 -3.13 1.20
N GLU A 40 -2.89 -2.88 2.34
CA GLU A 40 -3.79 -1.72 2.51
C GLU A 40 -3.04 -0.39 2.25
N ASN A 41 -1.81 -0.26 2.79
CA ASN A 41 -0.97 0.90 2.54
C ASN A 41 -0.56 1.05 1.07
N PHE A 42 -0.33 -0.07 0.37
CA PHE A 42 -0.03 -0.07 -1.05
C PHE A 42 -1.22 0.42 -1.87
N GLU A 43 -2.42 -0.09 -1.62
CA GLU A 43 -3.65 0.34 -2.29
C GLU A 43 -3.90 1.86 -2.09
N CYS A 44 -3.73 2.36 -0.87
CA CYS A 44 -3.83 3.80 -0.56
C CYS A 44 -2.80 4.62 -1.35
N THR A 45 -1.56 4.14 -1.46
CA THR A 45 -0.49 4.82 -2.21
C THR A 45 -0.82 4.88 -3.71
N VAL A 46 -1.34 3.80 -4.28
CA VAL A 46 -1.76 3.77 -5.68
C VAL A 46 -2.91 4.75 -5.92
N ALA A 47 -3.94 4.75 -5.06
CA ALA A 47 -5.07 5.67 -5.18
C ALA A 47 -4.63 7.15 -5.14
N ASN A 48 -3.74 7.51 -4.20
CA ASN A 48 -3.19 8.86 -4.10
C ASN A 48 -2.38 9.23 -5.35
N THR A 49 -1.63 8.29 -5.91
CA THR A 49 -0.82 8.52 -7.13
C THR A 49 -1.73 8.78 -8.34
N VAL A 50 -2.81 8.01 -8.49
CA VAL A 50 -3.81 8.20 -9.56
C VAL A 50 -4.46 9.58 -9.44
N GLU A 51 -4.91 9.96 -8.24
CA GLU A 51 -5.54 11.28 -8.02
C GLU A 51 -4.59 12.44 -8.35
N LEU A 52 -3.30 12.31 -7.99
CA LEU A 52 -2.28 13.31 -8.33
C LEU A 52 -2.06 13.42 -9.85
N LEU A 53 -2.04 12.30 -10.56
CA LEU A 53 -1.90 12.28 -12.03
C LEU A 53 -3.11 12.96 -12.69
N GLU A 54 -4.33 12.62 -12.28
CA GLU A 54 -5.56 13.24 -12.79
C GLU A 54 -5.56 14.77 -12.55
N LYS A 55 -5.17 15.21 -11.35
CA LYS A 55 -5.03 16.65 -11.05
C LYS A 55 -3.95 17.32 -11.90
N SER A 56 -2.84 16.64 -12.14
CA SER A 56 -1.76 17.14 -13.00
C SER A 56 -2.21 17.28 -14.45
N GLU A 57 -2.94 16.31 -15.00
CA GLU A 57 -3.52 16.37 -16.34
C GLU A 57 -4.51 17.52 -16.47
N ILE A 58 -5.42 17.68 -15.50
CA ILE A 58 -6.38 18.79 -15.46
C ILE A 58 -5.67 20.14 -15.41
N ASN A 59 -4.60 20.27 -14.62
CA ASN A 59 -3.81 21.50 -14.55
C ASN A 59 -3.05 21.77 -15.85
N GLY A 60 -2.53 20.73 -16.51
CA GLY A 60 -1.93 20.82 -17.83
C GLY A 60 -2.93 21.34 -18.88
N MET A 61 -4.12 20.75 -18.94
CA MET A 61 -5.20 21.19 -19.84
C MET A 61 -5.67 22.62 -19.55
N ARG A 62 -5.82 23.00 -18.27
CA ARG A 62 -6.17 24.40 -17.90
C ARG A 62 -5.08 25.40 -18.26
N ASN A 63 -3.82 24.98 -18.19
CA ASN A 63 -2.72 25.81 -18.67
C ASN A 63 -2.85 26.00 -20.17
N VAL A 64 -3.10 24.96 -20.97
CA VAL A 64 -3.33 25.08 -22.42
C VAL A 64 -4.46 26.07 -22.76
N GLU A 65 -5.56 26.06 -21.98
CA GLU A 65 -6.70 26.98 -22.16
C GLU A 65 -6.48 28.38 -21.56
N ASN A 66 -5.29 28.71 -21.04
CA ASN A 66 -5.04 29.94 -20.32
C ASN A 66 -5.07 31.16 -21.28
N PRO A 67 -6.01 32.11 -21.12
CA PRO A 67 -6.14 33.26 -22.01
C PRO A 67 -4.97 34.24 -21.92
N ASN A 68 -4.05 34.07 -20.95
CA ASN A 68 -2.85 34.88 -20.84
C ASN A 68 -1.74 34.47 -21.81
N TRP A 69 -1.82 33.29 -22.45
CA TRP A 69 -0.85 32.90 -23.49
C TRP A 69 -0.77 33.89 -24.63
N LYS A 70 -1.87 34.57 -24.96
CA LYS A 70 -1.88 35.64 -25.98
C LYS A 70 -0.91 36.78 -25.65
N TYR A 71 -0.78 37.14 -24.37
CA TYR A 71 0.12 38.22 -23.94
C TYR A 71 1.58 37.74 -23.93
N VAL A 72 1.80 36.46 -23.63
CA VAL A 72 3.14 35.84 -23.69
C VAL A 72 3.60 35.70 -25.13
N ALA A 73 2.72 35.25 -26.03
CA ALA A 73 2.97 35.15 -27.48
C ALA A 73 3.27 36.52 -28.10
N GLU A 74 2.50 37.55 -27.73
CA GLU A 74 2.75 38.93 -28.16
C GLU A 74 4.13 39.45 -27.68
N ALA A 75 4.55 39.09 -26.46
CA ALA A 75 5.86 39.48 -25.93
C ALA A 75 7.03 38.73 -26.60
N LEU A 76 6.79 37.54 -27.13
CA LEU A 76 7.78 36.68 -27.78
C LEU A 76 7.76 36.75 -29.32
N ASP A 77 6.85 37.55 -29.89
CA ASP A 77 6.61 37.68 -31.34
C ASP A 77 6.36 36.33 -32.04
N CYS A 78 5.50 35.50 -31.43
CA CYS A 78 5.15 34.16 -31.92
C CYS A 78 3.63 33.91 -31.89
N LEU A 79 3.19 32.78 -32.43
CA LEU A 79 1.79 32.34 -32.33
C LEU A 79 1.52 31.63 -31.00
N VAL A 80 0.27 31.65 -30.52
CA VAL A 80 -0.11 30.96 -29.27
C VAL A 80 -0.02 29.46 -29.44
N GLU A 81 -0.38 28.94 -30.62
CA GLU A 81 -0.31 27.52 -30.95
C GLU A 81 1.11 26.96 -30.83
N GLU A 82 2.14 27.79 -31.09
CA GLU A 82 3.56 27.41 -30.99
C GLU A 82 4.06 27.32 -29.53
N LEU A 83 3.32 27.86 -28.55
CA LEU A 83 3.68 27.83 -27.12
C LEU A 83 3.02 26.67 -26.36
N VAL A 84 1.99 26.05 -26.94
CA VAL A 84 1.03 25.20 -26.24
C VAL A 84 1.06 23.74 -26.76
N GLU A 85 1.77 23.49 -27.86
CA GLU A 85 2.23 22.16 -28.32
C GLU A 85 3.51 21.70 -27.60
#